data_AF-A0A7V7PT52-F1
#
_entry.id   AF-A0A7V7PT52-F1
#
_cell.length_a   1.000
_cell.length_b   1.000
_cell.length_c   1.000
_cell.angle_alpha   90.00
_cell.angle_beta   90.00
_cell.angle_gamma   90.00
#
_symmetry.space_group_name_H-M   'P 1'
#
loop_
_entity.id
_entity.type
_entity.pdbx_description
1 polymer ?
#
loop_
_entity_poly.entity_id
_entity_poly.type
_entity_poly.pdbx_seq_one_letter_code
_entity_poly.pdbx_strand_id
1 'polypeptide(L)'
;MHRRQILSSIAALSAGFVATSAFAQATAKKTDPEAMGEAERKHAMMTMKVGALSLATSRIAEKKDTGPMVAQFAMFEVAEQETIADVLNSMKKSESAAKGSMTKPSEAEVMDMLDAEGKQMVEKLQGLSGTEFSKMYVMAQTEGHQKLLAIQEEYLKVGENREHLNVTKLARGQIKEHLKLLADIKTDLG
;
A
#
# COMPACT_ATOMS: atom_id res chain seq x y z
N MET A 1 21.21 -32.31 -56.67
CA MET A 1 20.39 -32.15 -57.89
C MET A 1 20.04 -33.52 -58.46
N HIS A 2 18.80 -33.96 -58.32
CA HIS A 2 18.11 -35.08 -59.02
C HIS A 2 16.72 -35.18 -58.33
N ARG A 3 15.57 -35.44 -58.94
CA ARG A 3 15.11 -35.71 -60.31
C ARG A 3 13.57 -35.61 -60.25
N ARG A 4 12.98 -35.10 -61.34
CA ARG A 4 11.64 -35.45 -61.89
C ARG A 4 10.36 -35.12 -61.10
N GLN A 5 9.57 -34.27 -61.74
CA GLN A 5 8.13 -34.07 -61.57
C GLN A 5 7.34 -35.34 -61.95
N ILE A 6 6.29 -35.67 -61.19
CA ILE A 6 5.03 -36.28 -61.70
C ILE A 6 3.86 -35.70 -60.88
N LEU A 7 2.92 -35.09 -61.59
CA LEU A 7 1.58 -34.72 -61.12
C LEU A 7 0.70 -35.97 -61.00
N SER A 8 -0.11 -36.08 -59.94
CA SER A 8 -1.35 -36.86 -59.97
C SER A 8 -2.31 -36.33 -58.91
N SER A 9 -3.45 -35.88 -59.42
CA SER A 9 -4.63 -35.38 -58.72
C SER A 9 -5.38 -36.52 -58.05
N ILE A 10 -5.85 -36.34 -56.82
CA ILE A 10 -6.98 -37.10 -56.26
C ILE A 10 -7.95 -36.09 -55.67
N ALA A 11 -9.12 -35.98 -56.31
CA ALA A 11 -10.31 -35.43 -55.70
C ALA A 11 -11.05 -36.59 -55.01
N ALA A 12 -11.40 -36.43 -53.73
CA ALA A 12 -12.41 -37.25 -53.07
C ALA A 12 -13.15 -36.38 -52.07
N LEU A 13 -14.41 -36.05 -52.41
CA LEU A 13 -15.40 -35.50 -51.49
C LEU A 13 -15.66 -36.52 -50.37
N SER A 14 -15.58 -36.08 -49.12
CA SER A 14 -16.31 -36.70 -48.02
C SER A 14 -16.87 -35.60 -47.13
N ALA A 15 -18.18 -35.44 -47.22
CA ALA A 15 -18.98 -34.61 -46.32
C ALA A 15 -18.95 -35.23 -44.92
N GLY A 16 -18.14 -34.66 -44.04
CA GLY A 16 -18.14 -34.96 -42.61
C GLY A 16 -18.87 -33.86 -41.86
N PHE A 17 -20.06 -34.16 -41.34
CA PHE A 17 -20.70 -33.37 -40.30
C PHE A 17 -19.75 -33.28 -39.09
N VAL A 18 -19.08 -32.14 -38.92
CA VAL A 18 -18.37 -31.82 -37.68
C VAL A 18 -19.33 -31.03 -36.81
N ALA A 19 -19.84 -31.67 -35.75
CA ALA A 19 -20.51 -30.99 -34.67
C ALA A 19 -19.56 -29.91 -34.13
N THR A 20 -19.90 -28.65 -34.34
CA THR A 20 -19.18 -27.51 -33.80
C THR A 20 -19.44 -27.45 -32.31
N SER A 21 -18.54 -28.06 -31.53
CA SER A 21 -18.35 -27.71 -30.13
C SER A 21 -17.92 -26.25 -30.07
N ALA A 22 -18.88 -25.35 -29.92
CA ALA A 22 -18.63 -23.95 -29.64
C ALA A 22 -18.01 -23.87 -28.24
N PHE A 23 -16.68 -23.94 -28.17
CA PHE A 23 -15.95 -23.50 -27.00
C PHE A 23 -16.33 -22.05 -26.74
N ALA A 24 -16.99 -21.81 -25.61
CA ALA A 24 -17.14 -20.47 -25.08
C ALA A 24 -15.74 -19.88 -24.89
N GLN A 25 -15.32 -19.01 -25.81
CA GLN A 25 -14.17 -18.14 -25.60
C GLN A 25 -14.55 -17.22 -24.44
N ALA A 26 -14.13 -17.59 -23.23
CA ALA A 26 -13.99 -16.63 -22.15
C ALA A 26 -13.07 -15.53 -22.70
N THR A 27 -13.66 -14.39 -23.06
CA THR A 27 -12.92 -13.19 -23.42
C THR A 27 -12.15 -12.80 -22.18
N ALA A 28 -10.87 -13.20 -22.11
CA ALA A 28 -9.93 -12.65 -21.17
C ALA A 28 -9.98 -11.13 -21.38
N LYS A 29 -10.55 -10.42 -20.41
CA LYS A 29 -10.52 -8.97 -20.38
C LYS A 29 -9.04 -8.60 -20.46
N LYS A 30 -8.62 -7.96 -21.56
CA LYS A 30 -7.28 -7.38 -21.68
C LYS A 30 -7.21 -6.27 -20.63
N THR A 31 -6.90 -6.64 -19.40
CA THR A 31 -6.37 -5.71 -18.40
C THR A 31 -5.03 -5.26 -18.96
N ASP A 32 -4.94 -3.96 -19.23
CA ASP A 32 -3.66 -3.33 -19.48
C ASP A 32 -2.75 -3.67 -18.28
N PRO A 33 -1.69 -4.47 -18.45
CA PRO A 33 -0.83 -4.86 -17.34
C PRO A 33 -0.14 -3.66 -16.68
N GLU A 34 -0.18 -2.47 -17.30
CA GLU A 34 0.41 -1.23 -16.80
C GLU A 34 -0.57 -0.37 -15.98
N ALA A 35 -1.89 -0.59 -16.09
CA ALA A 35 -2.87 0.19 -15.34
C ALA A 35 -3.18 -0.45 -13.97
N MET A 36 -2.84 0.26 -12.90
CA MET A 36 -3.19 -0.11 -11.53
C MET A 36 -4.70 -0.40 -11.41
N GLY A 37 -5.06 -1.58 -10.89
CA GLY A 37 -6.44 -1.97 -10.66
C GLY A 37 -7.15 -1.07 -9.64
N GLU A 38 -8.48 -1.08 -9.66
CA GLU A 38 -9.29 -0.25 -8.76
C GLU A 38 -9.04 -0.59 -7.27
N ALA A 39 -8.83 -1.87 -6.97
CA ALA A 39 -8.52 -2.35 -5.62
C ALA A 39 -7.17 -1.80 -5.14
N GLU A 40 -6.13 -1.89 -5.97
CA GLU A 40 -4.80 -1.35 -5.73
C GLU A 40 -4.84 0.16 -5.51
N ARG A 41 -5.56 0.90 -6.36
CA ARG A 41 -5.68 2.35 -6.28
C ARG A 41 -6.36 2.79 -4.99
N LYS A 42 -7.45 2.12 -4.61
CA LYS A 42 -8.16 2.36 -3.34
C LYS A 42 -7.27 2.04 -2.15
N HIS A 43 -6.58 0.90 -2.17
CA HIS A 43 -5.64 0.48 -1.12
C HIS A 43 -4.52 1.50 -0.90
N ALA A 44 -3.85 1.92 -1.98
CA ALA A 44 -2.76 2.89 -1.90
C ALA A 44 -3.24 4.24 -1.38
N MET A 45 -4.39 4.73 -1.89
CA MET A 45 -4.98 6.00 -1.44
C MET A 45 -5.33 5.97 0.04
N MET A 46 -6.02 4.93 0.50
CA MET A 46 -6.43 4.82 1.91
C MET A 46 -5.24 4.64 2.85
N THR A 47 -4.25 3.83 2.45
CA THR A 47 -3.01 3.62 3.21
C THR A 47 -2.25 4.94 3.35
N MET A 48 -2.05 5.67 2.25
CA MET A 48 -1.37 6.97 2.28
C MET A 48 -2.11 7.99 3.13
N LYS A 49 -3.45 8.04 3.06
CA LYS A 49 -4.24 8.98 3.86
C LYS A 49 -4.06 8.77 5.37
N VAL A 50 -4.16 7.52 5.83
CA VAL A 50 -3.99 7.20 7.27
C VAL A 50 -2.51 7.32 7.68
N GLY A 51 -1.60 6.85 6.84
CA GLY A 51 -0.15 6.96 7.05
C GLY A 51 0.34 8.41 7.13
N ALA A 52 -0.25 9.33 6.37
CA ALA A 52 0.07 10.76 6.43
C ALA A 52 -0.21 11.36 7.82
N LEU A 53 -1.32 10.98 8.47
CA LEU A 53 -1.60 11.42 9.84
C LEU A 53 -0.57 10.84 10.81
N SER A 54 -0.25 9.54 10.65
CA SER A 54 0.78 8.90 11.46
C SER A 54 2.11 9.67 11.35
N LEU A 55 2.60 9.87 10.12
CA LEU A 55 3.83 10.60 9.82
C LEU A 55 3.83 12.02 10.37
N ALA A 56 2.74 12.77 10.18
CA ALA A 56 2.64 14.15 10.68
C ALA A 56 2.78 14.21 12.21
N THR A 57 2.09 13.31 12.91
CA THR A 57 2.13 13.28 14.38
C THR A 57 3.46 12.78 14.92
N SER A 58 4.12 11.83 14.24
CA SER A 58 5.46 11.34 14.62
C SER A 58 6.54 12.41 14.41
N ARG A 59 6.48 13.19 13.33
CA ARG A 59 7.36 14.35 13.12
C ARG A 59 7.19 15.42 14.20
N ILE A 60 6.00 15.55 14.80
CA ILE A 60 5.80 16.42 15.97
C ILE A 60 6.44 15.80 17.22
N ALA A 61 6.26 14.49 17.42
CA ALA A 61 6.82 13.78 18.58
C ALA A 61 8.36 13.81 18.60
N GLU A 62 9.03 13.72 17.45
CA GLU A 62 10.50 13.88 17.35
C GLU A 62 10.99 15.27 17.81
N LYS A 63 10.14 16.29 17.71
CA LYS A 63 10.46 17.68 18.08
C LYS A 63 10.08 18.02 19.53
N LYS A 64 9.52 17.08 20.29
CA LYS A 64 9.03 17.28 21.66
C LYS A 64 9.74 16.35 22.65
N ASP A 65 9.79 16.76 23.91
CA ASP A 65 10.19 15.88 25.00
C ASP A 65 9.04 14.93 25.34
N THR A 66 9.18 13.67 24.95
CA THR A 66 8.12 12.66 24.98
C THR A 66 8.45 11.43 25.82
N GLY A 67 9.67 11.38 26.37
CA GLY A 67 10.24 10.18 26.99
C GLY A 67 10.85 9.21 25.96
N PRO A 68 11.74 8.30 26.39
CA PRO A 68 12.58 7.51 25.50
C PRO A 68 11.78 6.56 24.59
N MET A 69 10.74 5.90 25.10
CA MET A 69 9.99 4.93 24.28
C MET A 69 9.14 5.61 23.21
N VAL A 70 8.52 6.75 23.52
CA VAL A 70 7.71 7.51 22.55
C VAL A 70 8.61 8.12 21.48
N ALA A 71 9.76 8.70 21.86
CA ALA A 71 10.74 9.23 20.93
C ALA A 71 11.27 8.13 19.98
N GLN A 72 11.58 6.94 20.52
CA GLN A 72 12.05 5.79 19.74
C GLN A 72 10.99 5.33 18.73
N PHE A 73 9.74 5.20 19.17
CA PHE A 73 8.64 4.82 18.28
C PHE A 73 8.42 5.88 17.19
N ALA A 74 8.42 7.17 17.53
CA ALA A 74 8.25 8.25 16.58
C ALA A 74 9.34 8.25 15.49
N MET A 75 10.60 8.06 15.87
CA MET A 75 11.71 7.99 14.91
C MET A 75 11.54 6.83 13.92
N PHE A 76 11.16 5.65 14.40
CA PHE A 76 10.90 4.50 13.53
C PHE A 76 9.68 4.73 12.63
N GLU A 77 8.62 5.30 13.18
CA GLU A 77 7.39 5.57 12.44
C GLU A 77 7.60 6.61 11.34
N VAL A 78 8.41 7.66 11.57
CA VAL A 78 8.80 8.61 10.52
C VAL A 78 9.51 7.90 9.38
N ALA A 79 10.53 7.07 9.69
CA ALA A 79 11.28 6.34 8.68
C ALA A 79 10.40 5.37 7.88
N GLU A 80 9.50 4.65 8.55
CA GLU A 80 8.61 3.68 7.91
C GLU A 80 7.57 4.38 7.03
N GLN A 81 6.86 5.39 7.54
CA GLN A 81 5.78 6.04 6.77
C GLN A 81 6.32 6.80 5.56
N GLU A 82 7.51 7.40 5.66
CA GLU A 82 8.17 7.95 4.48
C GLU A 82 8.49 6.85 3.45
N THR A 83 8.90 5.67 3.91
CA THR A 83 9.25 4.53 3.03
C THR A 83 7.99 3.99 2.33
N ILE A 84 6.91 3.80 3.08
CA ILE A 84 5.62 3.38 2.53
C ILE A 84 5.10 4.40 1.51
N ALA A 85 5.22 5.69 1.79
CA ALA A 85 4.81 6.74 0.85
C ALA A 85 5.60 6.68 -0.47
N ASP A 86 6.92 6.51 -0.41
CA ASP A 86 7.78 6.37 -1.60
C ASP A 86 7.44 5.10 -2.40
N VAL A 87 7.30 3.97 -1.71
CA VAL A 87 6.93 2.68 -2.32
C VAL A 87 5.58 2.80 -3.04
N LEU A 88 4.54 3.31 -2.37
CA LEU A 88 3.22 3.43 -2.99
C LEU A 88 3.20 4.45 -4.14
N ASN A 89 3.99 5.52 -4.07
CA ASN A 89 4.11 6.47 -5.18
C ASN A 89 4.86 5.89 -6.38
N SER A 90 5.89 5.08 -6.15
CA SER A 90 6.62 4.38 -7.23
C SER A 90 5.76 3.34 -7.93
N MET A 91 4.82 2.71 -7.22
CA MET A 91 3.84 1.78 -7.82
C MET A 91 2.72 2.48 -8.62
N LYS A 92 2.40 3.74 -8.31
CA LYS A 92 1.40 4.53 -9.05
C LYS A 92 1.91 5.03 -10.39
N LYS A 93 3.14 5.52 -10.39
CA LYS A 93 3.81 5.91 -11.63
C LYS A 93 4.12 4.59 -12.31
N SER A 94 3.72 4.38 -13.56
CA SER A 94 4.14 3.20 -14.34
C SER A 94 5.64 3.25 -14.66
N GLU A 95 6.48 3.56 -13.65
CA GLU A 95 7.92 3.49 -13.72
C GLU A 95 8.28 2.02 -13.85
N SER A 96 8.95 1.68 -14.95
CA SER A 96 9.35 0.31 -15.25
C SER A 96 10.44 -0.24 -14.33
N ALA A 97 10.98 0.58 -13.42
CA ALA A 97 12.02 0.19 -12.48
C ALA A 97 11.95 0.99 -11.17
N ALA A 98 12.11 0.30 -10.05
CA ALA A 98 12.33 0.92 -8.75
C ALA A 98 13.69 1.65 -8.71
N LYS A 99 13.74 2.77 -7.98
CA LYS A 99 14.98 3.51 -7.71
C LYS A 99 15.52 3.12 -6.34
N GLY A 100 16.84 3.06 -6.20
CA GLY A 100 17.48 2.84 -4.89
C GLY A 100 17.44 4.06 -3.96
N SER A 101 17.13 5.24 -4.50
CA SER A 101 16.95 6.47 -3.74
C SER A 101 15.50 6.63 -3.30
N MET A 102 15.30 7.05 -2.05
CA MET A 102 13.99 7.27 -1.45
C MET A 102 13.55 8.73 -1.58
N THR A 103 12.31 8.96 -2.00
CA THR A 103 11.69 10.30 -2.05
C THR A 103 10.79 10.52 -0.84
N LYS A 104 11.23 11.39 0.08
CA LYS A 104 10.46 11.71 1.28
C LYS A 104 9.41 12.78 0.98
N PRO A 105 8.14 12.61 1.40
CA PRO A 105 7.15 13.67 1.27
C PRO A 105 7.48 14.85 2.19
N SER A 106 7.38 16.06 1.67
CA SER A 106 7.50 17.31 2.42
C SER A 106 6.39 17.46 3.46
N GLU A 107 6.56 18.36 4.43
CA GLU A 107 5.51 18.66 5.41
C GLU A 107 4.23 19.15 4.72
N ALA A 108 4.33 19.98 3.67
CA ALA A 108 3.18 20.45 2.90
C ALA A 108 2.43 19.30 2.21
N GLU A 109 3.14 18.40 1.54
CA GLU A 109 2.53 17.23 0.89
C GLU A 109 1.83 16.32 1.89
N VAL A 110 2.41 16.11 3.08
CA VAL A 110 1.77 15.33 4.15
C VAL A 110 0.49 16.02 4.61
N MET A 111 0.52 17.35 4.85
CA MET A 111 -0.64 18.10 5.30
C MET A 111 -1.78 18.15 4.26
N ASP A 112 -1.45 18.14 2.96
CA ASP A 112 -2.43 18.09 1.88
C ASP A 112 -3.17 16.75 1.78
N MET A 113 -2.55 15.66 2.27
CA MET A 113 -3.19 14.34 2.33
C MET A 113 -4.18 14.19 3.50
N LEU A 114 -4.11 15.07 4.50
CA LEU A 114 -4.99 15.02 5.66
C LEU A 114 -6.38 15.58 5.36
N ASP A 115 -7.42 14.94 5.89
CA ASP A 115 -8.74 15.54 5.96
C ASP A 115 -8.85 16.51 7.13
N ALA A 116 -10.04 17.11 7.31
CA ALA A 116 -10.29 18.08 8.38
C ALA A 116 -10.01 17.51 9.78
N GLU A 117 -10.40 16.27 10.04
CA GLU A 117 -10.15 15.60 11.33
C GLU A 117 -8.65 15.37 11.55
N GLY A 118 -7.93 14.93 10.52
CA GLY A 118 -6.48 14.76 10.58
C GLY A 118 -5.75 16.07 10.86
N LYS A 119 -6.13 17.16 10.19
CA LYS A 119 -5.56 18.50 10.44
C LYS A 119 -5.84 18.98 11.86
N GLN A 120 -7.06 18.79 12.35
CA GLN A 120 -7.42 19.13 13.73
C GLN A 120 -6.62 18.32 14.76
N MET A 121 -6.37 17.03 14.50
CA MET A 121 -5.55 16.20 15.37
C MET A 121 -4.09 16.69 15.42
N VAL A 122 -3.53 17.07 14.27
CA VAL A 122 -2.19 17.68 14.17
C VAL A 122 -2.12 18.97 14.99
N GLU A 123 -3.08 19.89 14.79
CA GLU A 123 -3.15 21.16 15.54
C GLU A 123 -3.27 20.92 17.05
N LYS A 124 -4.13 19.97 17.45
CA LYS A 124 -4.29 19.58 18.86
C LYS A 124 -2.97 19.10 19.45
N LEU A 125 -2.28 18.17 18.78
CA LEU A 125 -1.00 17.63 19.26
C LEU A 125 0.11 18.69 19.29
N GLN A 126 0.11 19.66 18.39
CA GLN A 126 1.07 20.78 18.44
C GLN A 126 0.94 21.58 19.74
N GLY A 127 -0.30 21.80 20.21
CA GLY A 127 -0.60 22.53 21.45
C GLY A 127 -0.32 21.76 22.76
N LEU A 128 -0.16 20.43 22.70
CA LEU A 128 0.12 19.61 23.88
C LEU A 128 1.62 19.48 24.16
N SER A 129 1.99 19.14 25.40
CA SER A 129 3.38 18.87 25.80
C SER A 129 3.45 17.80 26.91
N GLY A 130 4.66 17.29 27.15
CA GLY A 130 4.95 16.31 28.20
C GLY A 130 4.06 15.07 28.12
N THR A 131 3.64 14.56 29.29
CA THR A 131 2.85 13.33 29.39
C THR A 131 1.51 13.41 28.65
N GLU A 132 0.85 14.57 28.63
CA GLU A 132 -0.43 14.74 27.92
C GLU A 132 -0.25 14.58 26.41
N PHE A 133 0.81 15.17 25.86
CA PHE A 133 1.20 14.94 24.47
C PHE A 133 1.46 13.45 24.22
N SER A 134 2.31 12.82 25.04
CA SER A 134 2.69 11.42 24.85
C SER A 134 1.47 10.49 24.84
N LYS A 135 0.51 10.70 25.75
CA LYS A 135 -0.74 9.92 25.79
C LYS A 135 -1.60 10.14 24.55
N MET A 136 -1.77 11.39 24.13
CA MET A 136 -2.55 11.73 22.93
C MET A 136 -1.90 11.17 21.66
N TYR A 137 -0.57 11.24 21.57
CA TYR A 137 0.20 10.69 20.46
C TYR A 137 0.04 9.17 20.36
N VAL A 138 0.27 8.45 21.47
CA VAL A 138 0.13 6.97 21.51
C VAL A 138 -1.29 6.52 21.18
N MET A 139 -2.30 7.26 21.64
CA MET A 139 -3.70 7.02 21.29
C MET A 139 -3.94 7.19 19.79
N ALA A 140 -3.55 8.33 19.22
CA ALA A 140 -3.71 8.60 17.78
C ALA A 140 -2.98 7.57 16.91
N GLN A 141 -1.76 7.20 17.31
CA GLN A 141 -0.97 6.16 16.67
C GLN A 141 -1.66 4.80 16.73
N THR A 142 -2.20 4.42 17.88
CA THR A 142 -2.92 3.14 18.05
C THR A 142 -4.14 3.07 17.13
N GLU A 143 -4.96 4.11 17.10
CA GLU A 143 -6.15 4.17 16.23
C GLU A 143 -5.77 4.17 14.74
N GLY A 144 -4.74 4.92 14.37
CA GLY A 144 -4.19 4.95 13.01
C GLY A 144 -3.73 3.57 12.56
N HIS A 145 -2.98 2.87 13.40
CA HIS A 145 -2.48 1.52 13.11
C HIS A 145 -3.60 0.47 13.01
N GLN A 146 -4.66 0.58 13.83
CA GLN A 146 -5.85 -0.28 13.69
C GLN A 146 -6.55 -0.05 12.34
N LYS A 147 -6.69 1.21 11.91
CA LYS A 147 -7.24 1.54 10.58
C LYS A 147 -6.34 1.01 9.46
N LEU A 148 -5.03 1.20 9.56
CA LEU A 148 -4.06 0.67 8.60
C LEU A 148 -4.15 -0.85 8.50
N LEU A 149 -4.25 -1.56 9.63
CA LEU A 149 -4.40 -3.01 9.66
C LEU A 149 -5.65 -3.46 8.89
N ALA A 150 -6.79 -2.82 9.16
CA ALA A 150 -8.04 -3.12 8.47
C ALA A 150 -7.94 -2.87 6.95
N ILE A 151 -7.27 -1.79 6.52
CA ILE A 151 -7.03 -1.50 5.10
C ILE A 151 -6.19 -2.60 4.45
N GLN A 152 -5.11 -3.03 5.12
CA GLN A 152 -4.25 -4.10 4.60
C GLN A 152 -5.02 -5.42 4.50
N GLU A 153 -5.75 -5.81 5.55
CA GLU A 153 -6.51 -7.06 5.58
C GLU A 153 -7.66 -7.09 4.57
N GLU A 154 -8.30 -5.95 4.28
CA GLU A 154 -9.31 -5.87 3.24
C GLU A 154 -8.71 -6.01 1.85
N TYR A 155 -7.60 -5.30 1.56
CA TYR A 155 -6.95 -5.40 0.27
C TYR A 155 -6.40 -6.81 -0.02
N LEU A 156 -5.89 -7.52 0.99
CA LEU A 156 -5.42 -8.91 0.83
C LEU A 156 -6.49 -9.90 0.37
N LYS A 157 -7.78 -9.57 0.49
CA LYS A 157 -8.89 -10.43 0.02
C LYS A 157 -9.16 -10.26 -1.47
N VAL A 158 -8.84 -9.10 -2.04
CA VAL A 158 -9.30 -8.67 -3.37
C VAL A 158 -8.17 -8.25 -4.31
N GLY A 159 -6.96 -8.02 -3.79
CA GLY A 159 -5.82 -7.57 -4.58
C GLY A 159 -5.31 -8.64 -5.52
N GLU A 160 -4.86 -8.23 -6.70
CA GLU A 160 -4.35 -9.13 -7.74
C GLU A 160 -2.91 -8.79 -8.10
N ASN A 161 -2.47 -7.54 -7.90
CA ASN A 161 -1.11 -7.13 -8.19
C ASN A 161 -0.10 -7.73 -7.19
N ARG A 162 0.86 -8.52 -7.72
CA ARG A 162 1.87 -9.23 -6.95
C ARG A 162 2.69 -8.31 -6.04
N GLU A 163 3.15 -7.19 -6.54
CA GLU A 163 4.03 -6.27 -5.79
C GLU A 163 3.28 -5.61 -4.65
N HIS A 164 2.08 -5.09 -4.93
CA HIS A 164 1.17 -4.56 -3.92
C HIS A 164 0.83 -5.58 -2.85
N LEU A 165 0.51 -6.83 -3.23
CA LEU A 165 0.19 -7.88 -2.27
C LEU A 165 1.39 -8.21 -1.37
N ASN A 166 2.61 -8.20 -1.91
CA ASN A 166 3.81 -8.48 -1.13
C ASN A 166 4.12 -7.36 -0.13
N VAL A 167 4.07 -6.10 -0.56
CA VAL A 167 4.22 -4.95 0.34
C VAL A 167 3.12 -4.94 1.41
N THR A 168 1.88 -5.22 1.03
CA THR A 168 0.74 -5.31 1.96
C THR A 168 0.98 -6.38 3.05
N LYS A 169 1.51 -7.55 2.67
CA LYS A 169 1.82 -8.62 3.65
C LYS A 169 2.89 -8.20 4.65
N LEU A 170 3.93 -7.50 4.19
CA LEU A 170 5.01 -6.98 5.04
C LEU A 170 4.46 -5.89 5.98
N ALA A 171 3.80 -4.88 5.43
CA ALA A 171 3.20 -3.79 6.20
C ALA A 171 2.23 -4.32 7.26
N ARG A 172 1.39 -5.31 6.93
CA ARG A 172 0.48 -5.95 7.92
C ARG A 172 1.23 -6.56 9.11
N GLY A 173 2.40 -7.15 8.88
CA GLY A 173 3.25 -7.70 9.95
C GLY A 173 3.75 -6.58 10.86
N GLN A 174 4.37 -5.56 10.27
CA GLN A 174 4.90 -4.40 10.99
C GLN A 174 3.82 -3.66 11.78
N ILE A 175 2.64 -3.44 11.19
CA ILE A 175 1.51 -2.81 11.88
C ILE A 175 1.09 -3.60 13.13
N LYS A 176 1.11 -4.95 13.09
CA LYS A 176 0.80 -5.78 14.27
C LYS A 176 1.87 -5.64 15.35
N GLU A 177 3.14 -5.55 14.96
CA GLU A 177 4.24 -5.28 15.88
C GLU A 177 4.10 -3.89 16.51
N HIS A 178 3.79 -2.86 15.72
CA HIS A 178 3.58 -1.49 16.20
C HIS A 178 2.41 -1.41 17.18
N LEU A 179 1.29 -2.09 16.91
CA LEU A 179 0.16 -2.15 17.85
C LEU A 179 0.56 -2.76 19.20
N LYS A 180 1.44 -3.77 19.20
CA LYS A 180 1.97 -4.34 20.43
C LYS A 180 2.89 -3.36 21.16
N LEU A 181 3.82 -2.71 20.44
CA LEU A 181 4.71 -1.69 21.00
C LEU A 181 3.92 -0.51 21.60
N LEU A 182 2.92 -0.02 20.89
CA LEU A 182 2.05 1.06 21.35
C LEU A 182 1.26 0.68 22.60
N ALA A 183 0.80 -0.57 22.71
CA ALA A 183 0.15 -1.06 23.92
C ALA A 183 1.11 -1.12 25.12
N ASP A 184 2.37 -1.50 24.89
CA ASP A 184 3.40 -1.53 25.92
C ASP A 184 3.78 -0.11 26.37
N ILE A 185 3.98 0.82 25.43
CA ILE A 185 4.20 2.25 25.72
C ILE A 185 3.02 2.85 26.49
N LYS A 186 1.78 2.55 26.08
CA LYS A 186 0.58 3.02 26.77
C LYS A 186 0.58 2.56 28.23
N THR A 187 0.99 1.33 28.50
CA THR A 187 1.06 0.78 29.86
C THR A 187 2.12 1.53 30.70
N ASP A 188 3.26 1.88 30.11
CA ASP A 188 4.33 2.65 30.77
C ASP A 188 3.92 4.09 31.09
N LEU A 189 3.10 4.72 30.25
CA LEU A 189 2.60 6.09 30.45
C LEU A 189 1.50 6.22 31.54
N GLY A 190 0.93 5.11 32.02
CA GLY A 190 -0.21 5.08 32.95
C GLY A 190 -1.46 5.72 32.38
#